data_AF-A0A523K9Y8-F1
#
_entry.id   AF-A0A523K9Y8-F1
#
_cell.length_a   1.000
_cell.length_b   1.000
_cell.length_c   1.000
_cell.angle_alpha   90.00
_cell.angle_beta   90.00
_cell.angle_gamma   90.00
#
_symmetry.space_group_name_H-M   'P 1'
#
loop_
_entity.id
_entity.type
_entity.pdbx_description
1 polymer ?
#
loop_
_entity_poly.entity_id
_entity_poly.type
_entity_poly.pdbx_seq_one_letter_code
_entity_poly.pdbx_strand_id
1 'polypeptide(L)' 'MIEMTLELAEAIGKAALAKANEINRPMSVSVVDESGRLVYFSRADNAGFFTFDTSRAKAMASASFKRSTL' A
#
# COMPACT_ATOMS: atom_id res chain seq x y z
N MET A 1 -10.42 -12.51 13.11
CA MET A 1 -9.02 -13.00 13.02
C MET A 1 -8.35 -12.11 11.99
N ILE A 2 -7.16 -11.58 12.27
CA ILE A 2 -6.40 -10.81 11.29
C ILE A 2 -5.77 -11.83 10.34
N GLU A 3 -6.16 -11.82 9.06
CA GLU A 3 -5.66 -12.79 8.08
C GLU A 3 -4.42 -12.25 7.35
N MET A 4 -4.29 -10.93 7.26
CA MET A 4 -3.11 -10.27 6.69
C MET A 4 -1.83 -10.55 7.51
N THR A 5 -0.92 -11.34 6.94
CA THR A 5 0.41 -11.60 7.52
C THR A 5 1.44 -10.59 7.03
N LEU A 6 2.53 -10.41 7.80
CA LEU A 6 3.65 -9.55 7.39
C LEU A 6 4.28 -10.04 6.07
N GLU A 7 4.53 -11.35 5.95
CA GLU A 7 5.13 -11.95 4.75
C GLU A 7 4.30 -11.66 3.49
N LEU A 8 2.98 -11.80 3.59
CA LEU A 8 2.07 -11.48 2.49
C LEU A 8 2.08 -9.98 2.15
N ALA A 9 2.03 -9.12 3.18
CA ALA A 9 2.04 -7.67 2.99
C ALA A 9 3.33 -7.19 2.32
N GLU A 10 4.49 -7.76 2.69
CA GLU A 10 5.77 -7.49 2.05
C GLU A 10 5.80 -7.96 0.58
N ALA A 11 5.27 -9.16 0.29
CA ALA A 11 5.20 -9.68 -1.07
C ALA A 11 4.35 -8.78 -1.98
N ILE A 12 3.18 -8.33 -1.50
CA ILE A 12 2.31 -7.37 -2.19
C ILE A 12 3.05 -6.05 -2.41
N GLY A 13 3.72 -5.54 -1.38
CA GLY A 13 4.50 -4.32 -1.42
C GLY A 13 5.60 -4.34 -2.49
N LYS A 14 6.39 -5.42 -2.53
CA LYS A 14 7.46 -5.62 -3.52
C LYS A 14 6.91 -5.70 -4.93
N ALA A 15 5.81 -6.43 -5.16
CA ALA A 15 5.17 -6.52 -6.47
C ALA A 15 4.66 -5.16 -6.97
N ALA A 16 4.04 -4.36 -6.09
CA ALA A 16 3.55 -3.03 -6.42
C ALA A 16 4.71 -2.05 -6.76
N LEU A 17 5.81 -2.09 -6.00
CA LEU A 17 7.00 -1.30 -6.28
C LEU A 17 7.68 -1.72 -7.59
N ALA A 18 7.78 -3.03 -7.87
CA ALA A 18 8.32 -3.53 -9.13
C ALA A 18 7.50 -2.97 -10.31
N LYS A 19 6.16 -3.00 -10.21
CA LYS A 19 5.30 -2.43 -11.25
C LYS A 19 5.44 -0.92 -11.38
N ALA A 20 5.55 -0.21 -10.26
CA ALA A 20 5.76 1.24 -10.24
C ALA A 20 7.07 1.63 -10.96
N ASN A 21 8.13 0.84 -10.78
CA ASN A 21 9.41 0.99 -11.47
C ASN A 21 9.28 0.71 -12.98
N GLU A 22 8.58 -0.37 -13.38
CA GLU A 22 8.34 -0.67 -14.80
C GLU A 22 7.65 0.47 -15.56
N ILE A 23 6.72 1.18 -14.90
CA ILE A 23 5.99 2.30 -15.51
C ILE A 23 6.65 3.66 -15.26
N ASN A 24 7.87 3.68 -14.73
CA ASN A 24 8.65 4.88 -14.41
C ASN A 24 7.87 5.90 -13.56
N ARG A 25 7.09 5.44 -12.59
CA ARG A 25 6.36 6.30 -11.65
C ARG A 25 6.72 5.96 -10.22
N PRO A 26 7.53 6.78 -9.54
CA PRO A 26 7.81 6.62 -8.12
C PRO A 26 6.53 6.72 -7.27
N MET A 27 6.27 5.71 -6.44
CA MET A 27 5.08 5.64 -5.59
C MET A 27 5.42 5.19 -4.17
N SER A 28 4.51 5.49 -3.26
CA SER A 28 4.46 4.86 -1.93
C SER A 28 3.39 3.79 -1.92
N VAL A 29 3.68 2.66 -1.27
CA VAL A 29 2.79 1.51 -1.14
C VAL A 29 2.49 1.29 0.34
N SER A 30 1.20 1.30 0.69
CA SER A 30 0.70 0.98 2.02
C SER A 30 -0.17 -0.27 1.94
N VAL A 31 0.06 -1.24 2.83
CA VAL A 31 -0.79 -2.41 3.01
C VAL A 31 -1.36 -2.37 4.42
N VAL A 32 -2.68 -2.59 4.52
CA VAL A 32 -3.42 -2.59 5.78
C VAL A 32 -4.10 -3.94 6.01
N ASP A 33 -4.41 -4.24 7.26
CA ASP A 33 -5.27 -5.37 7.63
C ASP A 33 -6.76 -5.07 7.37
N GLU A 34 -7.62 -6.04 7.67
CA GLU A 34 -9.08 -5.93 7.51
C GLU A 34 -9.71 -4.88 8.45
N SER A 35 -8.98 -4.46 9.49
CA SER A 35 -9.37 -3.37 10.40
C SER A 35 -8.86 -2.00 9.93
N GLY A 36 -8.16 -1.93 8.79
CA GLY A 36 -7.56 -0.70 8.27
C GLY A 36 -6.29 -0.26 9.00
N ARG A 37 -5.67 -1.13 9.82
CA ARG A 37 -4.40 -0.84 10.50
C ARG A 37 -3.23 -1.14 9.57
N LEU A 38 -2.22 -0.27 9.59
CA LEU A 38 -1.02 -0.41 8.77
C LEU A 38 -0.24 -1.66 9.17
N VAL A 39 0.06 -2.52 8.19
CA VAL A 39 0.88 -3.71 8.36
C VAL A 39 2.25 -3.52 7.69
N TYR A 40 2.26 -2.93 6.49
CA TYR A 40 3.49 -2.69 5.73
C TYR A 40 3.44 -1.35 5.01
N PHE A 41 4.57 -0.67 4.97
CA PHE A 41 4.76 0.56 4.21
C PHE A 41 6.11 0.55 3.51
N SER A 42 6.13 1.01 2.26
CA SER A 42 7.36 1.27 1.54
C SER A 42 7.21 2.48 0.62
N ARG A 43 8.30 3.20 0.43
CA ARG A 43 8.35 4.41 -0.39
C ARG A 43 9.48 4.28 -1.38
N ALA A 44 9.17 4.44 -2.67
CA ALA A 44 10.19 4.51 -3.70
C ALA A 44 11.00 5.81 -3.58
N ASP A 45 12.26 5.75 -4.02
CA ASP A 45 13.09 6.93 -4.18
C ASP A 45 12.43 7.92 -5.13
N ASN A 46 12.54 9.22 -4.84
CA ASN A 46 11.90 10.32 -5.59
C ASN A 46 10.36 10.34 -5.55
N ALA A 47 9.69 9.48 -4.77
CA ALA A 47 8.25 9.61 -4.55
C ALA A 47 7.95 10.89 -3.76
N GLY A 48 6.91 11.64 -4.16
CA GLY A 48 6.52 12.91 -3.52
C GLY A 48 6.15 12.76 -2.04
N PHE A 49 6.35 13.82 -1.25
CA PHE A 49 6.14 13.79 0.21
C PHE A 49 4.71 13.40 0.62
N PHE A 50 3.71 13.80 -0.17
CA PHE A 50 2.29 13.56 0.09
C PHE A 50 1.84 12.11 -0.18
N THR A 51 2.69 11.29 -0.82
CA THR A 51 2.33 9.93 -1.22
C THR A 51 2.15 8.98 -0.03
N PHE A 52 2.77 9.27 1.12
CA PHE A 52 2.57 8.54 2.37
C PHE A 52 1.10 8.58 2.80
N ASP A 53 0.56 9.77 3.07
CA ASP A 53 -0.81 9.94 3.55
C ASP A 53 -1.84 9.45 2.54
N THR A 54 -1.61 9.74 1.25
CA THR A 54 -2.52 9.33 0.18
C THR A 54 -2.61 7.80 0.06
N SER A 55 -1.48 7.10 0.05
CA SER A 55 -1.47 5.63 -0.09
C SER A 55 -2.15 4.96 1.11
N ARG A 56 -1.86 5.44 2.33
CA ARG A 56 -2.47 4.93 3.56
C ARG A 56 -3.97 5.18 3.60
N ALA A 57 -4.43 6.38 3.24
CA ALA A 57 -5.85 6.72 3.23
C ALA A 57 -6.63 5.85 2.25
N LYS A 58 -6.09 5.62 1.03
CA LYS A 58 -6.70 4.71 0.05
C LYS A 58 -6.78 3.27 0.55
N ALA A 59 -5.69 2.75 1.11
CA ALA A 59 -5.66 1.39 1.65
C ALA A 59 -6.71 1.21 2.78
N MET A 60 -6.76 2.16 3.72
CA MET A 60 -7.75 2.15 4.81
C MET A 60 -9.19 2.24 4.30
N ALA A 61 -9.46 3.14 3.36
CA ALA A 61 -10.79 3.27 2.77
C ALA A 61 -11.21 1.99 2.03
N SER A 62 -10.30 1.37 1.28
CA SER A 62 -10.58 0.11 0.59
C SER A 62 -10.88 -1.04 1.55
N ALA A 63 -10.14 -1.17 2.66
CA ALA A 63 -10.42 -2.16 3.69
C ALA A 63 -11.77 -1.91 4.37
N SER A 64 -12.06 -0.64 4.72
CA SER A 64 -13.27 -0.25 5.45
C SER A 64 -14.54 -0.43 4.62
N PHE A 65 -14.51 -0.06 3.35
CA PHE A 65 -15.67 -0.14 2.46
C PHE A 65 -15.70 -1.41 1.61
N LYS A 66 -14.71 -2.29 1.76
CA LYS A 66 -14.55 -3.55 1.00
C LYS A 66 -14.67 -3.36 -0.51
N ARG A 67 -14.17 -2.23 -1.03
CA ARG A 67 -14.24 -1.87 -2.43
C ARG A 67 -13.05 -1.04 -2.87
N SER A 68 -12.83 -0.98 -4.17
CA SER A 68 -11.79 -0.12 -4.73
C SER A 68 -12.11 1.37 -4.53
N THR A 69 -11.06 2.18 -4.33
CA THR A 69 -11.14 3.65 -4.38
C THR A 69 -10.85 4.21 -5.79
N LEU A 70 -10.80 3.35 -6.82
CA LEU A 70 -10.61 3.74 -8.23
C LEU A 70 -11.59 4.83 -8.66
#